data_AF-A0A6H2NNR5-F1
#
_entry.id   AF-A0A6H2NNR5-F1
#
_cell.length_a   1.000
_cell.length_b   1.000
_cell.length_c   1.000
_cell.angle_alpha   90.00
_cell.angle_beta   90.00
_cell.angle_gamma   90.00
#
_symmetry.space_group_name_H-M   'P 1'
#
loop_
_entity.id
_entity.type
_entity.pdbx_description
1 polymer ?
#
loop_
_entity_poly.entity_id
_entity_poly.type
_entity_poly.pdbx_seq_one_letter_code
_entity_poly.pdbx_strand_id
1 'polypeptide(L)'
;MPDIDHRLPAVYVDNQFYSFFKTTTQAQKALDVMARLGRRDDYVALTQTTRGYAVWAHEPGARYAPPDRNPGYRVYPVFGPQPCLLLTHPSAYQLQRLRVPDIANPIDGLLYQGQGYSIFKQGQAIDKLLTTAAKLAQRGDYPLIAFTASTCLLAILEPGSEVV
;
A
#
# COMPACT_ATOMS: atom_id res chain seq x y z
N MET A 1 7.03 -9.03 20.48
CA MET A 1 5.89 -9.97 20.40
C MET A 1 5.86 -10.79 21.68
N PRO A 2 4.70 -11.33 22.09
CA PRO A 2 4.62 -12.22 23.25
C PRO A 2 5.39 -13.54 23.09
N ASP A 3 5.68 -13.99 21.86
CA ASP A 3 6.31 -15.30 21.58
C ASP A 3 7.76 -15.22 21.08
N ILE A 4 8.36 -14.02 20.99
CA ILE A 4 9.75 -13.85 20.54
C ILE A 4 10.44 -12.82 21.45
N ASP A 5 11.34 -13.30 22.31
CA ASP A 5 12.20 -12.51 23.20
C ASP A 5 13.38 -11.81 22.48
N HIS A 6 13.32 -11.68 21.16
CA HIS A 6 14.38 -11.06 20.35
C HIS A 6 13.92 -9.75 19.70
N ARG A 7 14.79 -8.73 19.77
CA ARG A 7 14.60 -7.43 19.11
C ARG A 7 14.63 -7.63 17.60
N LEU A 8 13.56 -7.26 16.92
CA LEU A 8 13.47 -7.29 15.47
C LEU A 8 13.66 -5.89 14.87
N PRO A 9 14.31 -5.77 13.70
CA PRO A 9 14.24 -4.54 12.93
C PRO A 9 12.79 -4.21 12.60
N ALA A 10 12.39 -2.96 12.83
CA ALA A 10 11.03 -2.51 12.62
C ALA A 10 10.99 -1.08 12.07
N VAL A 11 9.90 -0.76 11.38
CA VAL A 11 9.51 0.61 11.06
C VAL A 11 8.29 1.01 11.89
N TYR A 12 8.21 2.28 12.25
CA TYR A 12 7.11 2.86 13.02
C TYR A 12 6.49 4.01 12.23
N VAL A 13 5.32 3.75 11.65
CA VAL A 13 4.62 4.65 10.72
C VAL A 13 3.15 4.68 11.09
N ASP A 14 2.54 5.86 11.10
CA ASP A 14 1.12 6.07 11.44
C ASP A 14 0.69 5.36 12.73
N ASN A 15 1.56 5.46 13.74
CA ASN A 15 1.37 4.89 15.07
C ASN A 15 1.23 3.35 15.08
N GLN A 16 1.75 2.68 14.04
CA GLN A 16 1.75 1.23 13.89
C GLN A 16 3.19 0.72 13.72
N PHE A 17 3.47 -0.44 14.33
CA PHE A 17 4.75 -1.12 14.18
C PHE A 17 4.66 -2.14 13.06
N TYR A 18 5.72 -2.18 12.24
CA TYR A 18 5.88 -3.22 11.23
C TYR A 18 7.23 -3.89 11.39
N SER A 19 7.25 -5.21 11.51
CA SER A 19 8.47 -6.00 11.59
C SER A 19 9.02 -6.26 10.19
N PHE A 20 10.35 -6.34 10.08
CA PHE A 20 10.98 -6.77 8.83
C PHE A 20 10.56 -8.19 8.48
N PHE A 21 9.92 -8.38 7.32
CA PHE A 21 9.55 -9.70 6.84
C PHE A 21 10.62 -10.25 5.88
N LYS A 22 10.89 -9.54 4.78
CA LYS A 22 11.94 -9.92 3.81
C LYS A 22 12.24 -8.81 2.81
N THR A 23 13.36 -8.96 2.10
CA THR A 23 13.70 -8.16 0.92
C THR A 23 13.58 -8.98 -0.35
N THR A 24 13.10 -8.36 -1.43
CA THR A 24 13.05 -8.92 -2.78
C THR A 24 13.58 -7.94 -3.81
N THR A 25 14.35 -8.40 -4.78
CA THR A 25 14.87 -7.54 -5.86
C THR A 25 13.83 -7.21 -6.93
N GLN A 26 12.75 -7.99 -7.03
CA GLN A 26 11.72 -7.85 -8.07
C GLN A 26 10.42 -7.29 -7.48
N ALA A 27 9.86 -6.27 -8.13
CA ALA A 27 8.63 -5.60 -7.72
C ALA A 27 7.42 -6.55 -7.67
N GLN A 28 7.24 -7.37 -8.72
CA GLN A 28 6.17 -8.39 -8.76
C GLN A 28 6.25 -9.32 -7.55
N LYS A 29 7.45 -9.84 -7.24
CA LYS A 29 7.65 -10.74 -6.11
C LYS A 29 7.35 -10.06 -4.77
N ALA A 30 7.60 -8.76 -4.66
CA ALA A 30 7.23 -7.99 -3.48
C ALA A 30 5.70 -7.95 -3.31
N LEU A 31 4.97 -7.65 -4.40
CA LEU A 31 3.50 -7.63 -4.39
C LEU A 31 2.89 -9.01 -4.14
N ASP A 32 3.46 -10.09 -4.69
CA ASP A 32 3.02 -11.46 -4.41
C ASP A 32 3.18 -11.81 -2.92
N VAL A 33 4.24 -11.28 -2.28
CA VAL A 33 4.46 -11.45 -0.85
C VAL A 33 3.44 -10.63 -0.05
N MET A 34 3.24 -9.36 -0.41
CA MET A 34 2.23 -8.49 0.23
C MET A 34 0.84 -9.11 0.13
N ALA A 35 0.47 -9.64 -1.05
CA ALA A 35 -0.80 -10.33 -1.29
C ALA A 35 -0.99 -11.56 -0.39
N ARG A 36 0.09 -12.27 -0.07
CA ARG A 36 0.05 -13.44 0.83
C ARG A 36 -0.02 -13.05 2.30
N LEU A 37 0.63 -11.94 2.67
CA LEU A 37 0.61 -11.39 4.03
C LEU A 37 -0.72 -10.71 4.36
N GLY A 38 -1.30 -9.96 3.41
CA GLY A 38 -2.53 -9.20 3.56
C GLY A 38 -3.81 -10.06 3.59
N ARG A 39 -3.82 -11.16 4.35
CA ARG A 39 -5.01 -11.99 4.56
C ARG A 39 -5.76 -11.47 5.78
N ARG A 40 -6.98 -10.94 5.56
CA ARG A 40 -7.88 -10.29 6.54
C ARG A 40 -7.38 -8.93 7.05
N ASP A 41 -7.71 -7.86 6.33
CA ASP A 41 -7.58 -6.46 6.76
C ASP A 41 -6.21 -6.03 7.31
N ASP A 42 -5.17 -6.80 6.99
CA ASP A 42 -3.82 -6.56 7.48
C ASP A 42 -3.09 -5.54 6.62
N TYR A 43 -2.56 -4.52 7.30
CA TYR A 43 -1.65 -3.56 6.69
C TYR A 43 -0.29 -4.22 6.42
N VAL A 44 0.30 -3.88 5.30
CA VAL A 44 1.66 -4.31 4.94
C VAL A 44 2.40 -3.08 4.45
N ALA A 45 3.54 -2.79 5.05
CA ALA A 45 4.39 -1.70 4.59
C ALA A 45 5.38 -2.21 3.54
N LEU A 46 5.65 -1.36 2.54
CA LEU A 46 6.66 -1.60 1.52
C LEU A 46 7.61 -0.42 1.48
N THR A 47 8.91 -0.67 1.57
CA THR A 47 9.92 0.37 1.39
C THR A 47 10.88 0.00 0.27
N GLN A 48 11.29 1.01 -0.50
CA GLN A 48 12.35 0.85 -1.49
C GLN A 48 13.71 1.03 -0.80
N THR A 49 14.63 0.13 -1.12
CA THR A 49 15.99 0.09 -0.58
C THR A 49 16.99 -0.03 -1.73
N THR A 50 18.28 0.18 -1.46
CA THR A 50 19.35 -0.06 -2.44
C THR A 50 19.43 -1.52 -2.90
N ARG A 51 18.85 -2.46 -2.16
CA ARG A 51 18.84 -3.90 -2.45
C ARG A 51 17.52 -4.39 -3.07
N GLY A 52 16.60 -3.47 -3.39
CA GLY A 52 15.26 -3.78 -3.89
C GLY A 52 14.17 -3.37 -2.91
N TYR A 53 13.10 -4.17 -2.81
CA TYR A 53 11.90 -3.87 -2.05
C TYR A 53 11.91 -4.64 -0.73
N ALA A 54 11.83 -3.93 0.39
CA ALA A 54 11.64 -4.52 1.72
C ALA A 54 10.14 -4.54 2.05
N VAL A 55 9.64 -5.71 2.42
CA VAL A 55 8.27 -5.93 2.87
C VAL A 55 8.28 -6.03 4.39
N TRP A 56 7.33 -5.33 5.03
CA TRP A 56 7.20 -5.25 6.47
C TRP A 56 5.79 -5.68 6.90
N ALA A 57 5.70 -6.62 7.82
CA ALA A 57 4.42 -7.14 8.29
C ALA A 57 3.91 -6.29 9.47
N HIS A 58 2.62 -5.97 9.49
CA HIS A 58 2.02 -5.24 10.61
C HIS A 58 2.02 -6.10 11.88
N GLU A 59 2.44 -5.51 12.99
CA GLU A 59 2.57 -6.18 14.29
C GLU A 59 1.76 -5.42 15.35
N PRO A 60 0.44 -5.66 15.45
CA PRO A 60 -0.43 -4.91 16.37
C PRO A 60 -0.04 -5.08 17.85
N GLY A 61 0.62 -6.19 18.20
CA GLY A 61 1.12 -6.47 19.55
C GLY A 61 2.56 -6.04 19.82
N ALA A 62 3.26 -5.45 18.83
CA ALA A 62 4.64 -5.02 19.02
C ALA A 62 4.71 -3.80 19.95
N ARG A 63 5.78 -3.78 20.74
CA ARG A 63 6.11 -2.67 21.64
C ARG A 63 7.52 -2.23 21.36
N TYR A 64 7.74 -0.94 21.45
CA TYR A 64 9.08 -0.38 21.38
C TYR A 64 9.92 -0.84 22.57
N ALA A 65 11.12 -1.34 22.28
CA ALA A 65 12.12 -1.66 23.29
C ALA A 65 13.29 -0.68 23.14
N PRO A 66 13.56 0.19 24.13
CA PRO A 66 14.68 1.11 24.06
C PRO A 66 16.02 0.35 24.09
N PRO A 67 17.07 0.90 23.45
CA PRO A 67 18.40 0.32 23.50
C PRO A 67 18.97 0.37 24.92
N ASP A 68 19.69 -0.68 25.33
CA ASP A 68 20.19 -0.82 26.71
C ASP A 68 21.13 0.33 27.12
N ARG A 69 21.84 0.90 26.14
CA ARG A 69 22.77 2.02 26.33
C ARG A 69 22.09 3.37 26.48
N ASN A 70 20.80 3.47 26.15
CA ASN A 70 20.01 4.70 26.32
C ASN A 70 18.53 4.37 26.58
N PRO A 71 18.18 3.99 27.83
CA PRO A 71 16.81 3.65 28.20
C PRO A 71 15.80 4.78 27.99
N GLY A 72 16.27 6.03 27.94
CA GLY A 72 15.45 7.22 27.70
C GLY A 72 15.17 7.51 26.23
N TYR A 73 15.76 6.75 25.29
CA TYR A 73 15.48 6.94 23.87
C TYR A 73 14.01 6.66 23.57
N ARG A 74 13.40 7.54 22.77
CA ARG A 74 12.00 7.44 22.37
C ARG A 74 11.93 7.44 20.85
N VAL A 75 11.02 6.64 20.32
CA VAL A 75 10.61 6.72 18.92
C VAL A 75 9.34 7.55 18.82
N TYR A 76 9.28 8.40 17.80
CA TYR A 76 8.11 9.18 17.47
C TYR A 76 7.50 8.61 16.20
N PRO A 77 6.16 8.56 16.08
CA PRO A 77 5.53 8.14 14.85
C PRO A 77 5.94 9.11 13.75
N VAL A 78 6.40 8.58 12.63
CA VAL A 78 6.52 9.36 11.40
C VAL A 78 5.18 9.27 10.70
N PHE A 79 4.64 10.41 10.28
CA PHE A 79 3.46 10.44 9.43
C PHE A 79 3.83 9.83 8.07
N GLY A 80 3.16 8.74 7.74
CA GLY A 80 3.36 8.02 6.49
C GLY A 80 2.76 8.76 5.30
N PRO A 81 3.12 8.35 4.07
CA PRO A 81 2.30 8.69 2.91
C PRO A 81 0.92 8.04 3.07
N GLN A 82 -0.08 8.51 2.32
CA GLN A 82 -1.40 7.88 2.35
C GLN A 82 -1.34 6.38 2.00
N PRO A 83 -2.22 5.54 2.57
CA PRO A 83 -2.26 4.13 2.23
C PRO A 83 -2.50 3.90 0.73
N CYS A 84 -1.85 2.86 0.20
CA CYS A 84 -2.12 2.35 -1.14
C CYS A 84 -2.89 1.04 -1.02
N LEU A 85 -4.11 0.99 -1.56
CA LEU A 85 -4.89 -0.24 -1.60
C LEU A 85 -4.35 -1.19 -2.67
N LEU A 86 -4.23 -2.47 -2.36
CA LEU A 86 -3.79 -3.50 -3.30
C LEU A 86 -4.91 -4.53 -3.51
N LEU A 87 -5.56 -4.49 -4.68
CA LEU A 87 -6.58 -5.45 -5.08
C LEU A 87 -5.95 -6.57 -5.91
N THR A 88 -5.88 -7.76 -5.32
CA THR A 88 -5.20 -8.94 -5.90
C THR A 88 -6.15 -9.85 -6.67
N HIS A 89 -7.46 -9.64 -6.54
CA HIS A 89 -8.49 -10.44 -7.18
C HIS A 89 -9.40 -9.57 -8.05
N PRO A 90 -9.60 -9.91 -9.34
CA PRO A 90 -10.50 -9.18 -10.24
C PRO A 90 -11.95 -9.12 -9.76
N SER A 91 -12.40 -10.06 -8.93
CA SER A 91 -13.74 -10.06 -8.34
C SER A 91 -13.92 -9.06 -7.20
N ALA A 92 -12.84 -8.42 -6.72
CA ALA A 92 -12.90 -7.45 -5.65
C ALA A 92 -13.42 -6.07 -6.11
N TYR A 93 -13.44 -5.80 -7.42
CA TYR A 93 -13.82 -4.51 -7.99
C TYR A 93 -14.62 -4.67 -9.28
N GLN A 94 -15.26 -3.60 -9.73
CA GLN A 94 -15.97 -3.56 -11.01
C GLN A 94 -15.38 -2.44 -11.88
N LEU A 95 -14.99 -2.75 -13.12
CA LEU A 95 -14.57 -1.74 -14.08
C LEU A 95 -15.80 -1.02 -14.63
N GLN A 96 -15.83 0.30 -14.54
CA GLN A 96 -16.99 1.12 -14.91
C GLN A 96 -16.58 2.49 -15.44
N ARG A 97 -17.54 3.22 -16.00
CA ARG A 97 -17.40 4.63 -16.37
C ARG A 97 -17.81 5.47 -15.18
N LEU A 98 -16.96 6.41 -14.78
CA LEU A 98 -17.18 7.32 -13.67
C LEU A 98 -17.42 8.73 -14.17
N ARG A 99 -18.40 9.42 -13.59
CA ARG A 99 -18.53 10.87 -13.65
C ARG A 99 -17.83 11.46 -12.44
N VAL A 100 -16.83 12.31 -12.68
CA VAL A 100 -16.08 13.02 -11.64
C VAL A 100 -16.49 14.49 -11.69
N PRO A 101 -16.72 15.19 -10.55
CA PRO A 101 -17.26 16.55 -10.53
C PRO A 101 -16.52 17.55 -11.42
N ASP A 102 -15.19 17.43 -11.50
CA ASP A 102 -14.33 18.38 -12.22
C ASP A 102 -14.04 17.97 -13.68
N ILE A 103 -14.61 16.87 -14.15
CA ILE A 103 -14.36 16.32 -15.50
C ILE A 103 -15.68 16.21 -16.27
N ALA A 104 -15.77 16.98 -17.36
CA ALA A 104 -17.00 17.07 -18.15
C ALA A 104 -17.46 15.73 -18.76
N ASN A 105 -16.51 14.91 -19.20
CA ASN A 105 -16.80 13.61 -19.82
C ASN A 105 -16.55 12.48 -18.83
N PRO A 106 -17.40 11.43 -18.79
CA PRO A 106 -17.11 10.26 -17.99
C PRO A 106 -15.75 9.66 -18.36
N ILE A 107 -15.06 9.10 -17.38
CA ILE A 107 -13.73 8.50 -17.53
C ILE A 107 -13.76 7.04 -17.11
N ASP A 108 -12.76 6.28 -17.53
CA ASP A 108 -12.64 4.88 -17.13
C ASP A 108 -12.15 4.80 -15.67
N GLY A 109 -12.79 3.93 -14.91
CA GLY A 109 -12.56 3.80 -13.48
C GLY A 109 -12.86 2.39 -12.97
N LEU A 110 -12.75 2.25 -11.67
CA LEU A 110 -13.18 1.06 -10.95
C LEU A 110 -14.00 1.45 -9.72
N LEU A 111 -14.97 0.61 -9.39
CA LEU A 111 -15.76 0.69 -8.17
C LEU A 111 -15.23 -0.35 -7.17
N TYR A 112 -14.85 0.11 -5.99
CA TYR A 112 -14.42 -0.73 -4.87
C TYR A 112 -15.14 -0.27 -3.60
N GLN A 113 -15.87 -1.18 -2.94
CA GLN A 113 -16.66 -0.88 -1.72
C GLN A 113 -17.55 0.37 -1.84
N GLY A 114 -18.16 0.60 -3.02
CA GLY A 114 -19.02 1.75 -3.27
C GLY A 114 -18.28 3.07 -3.51
N GLN A 115 -16.94 3.07 -3.52
CA GLN A 115 -16.10 4.21 -3.85
C GLN A 115 -15.58 4.10 -5.28
N GLY A 116 -15.67 5.20 -6.03
CA GLY A 116 -15.13 5.29 -7.39
C GLY A 116 -13.66 5.70 -7.39
N TYR A 117 -12.87 5.00 -8.19
CA TYR A 117 -11.46 5.28 -8.44
C TYR A 117 -11.22 5.49 -9.93
N SER A 118 -10.65 6.61 -10.33
CA SER A 118 -10.28 6.90 -11.72
C SER A 118 -9.03 6.12 -12.13
N ILE A 119 -9.01 5.52 -13.33
CA ILE A 119 -7.79 4.87 -13.82
C ILE A 119 -6.79 5.96 -14.22
N PHE A 120 -5.71 6.05 -13.46
CA PHE A 120 -4.62 7.00 -13.70
C PHE A 120 -3.57 6.44 -14.66
N LYS A 121 -3.27 5.14 -14.53
CA LYS A 121 -2.26 4.47 -15.37
C LYS A 121 -2.49 2.97 -15.47
N GLN A 122 -2.20 2.39 -16.63
CA GLN A 122 -2.25 0.95 -16.88
C GLN A 122 -0.92 0.47 -17.45
N GLY A 123 -0.43 -0.69 -17.03
CA GLY A 123 0.76 -1.27 -17.62
C GLY A 123 1.30 -2.50 -16.89
N GLN A 124 2.32 -3.12 -17.50
CA GLN A 124 3.00 -4.31 -16.98
C GLN A 124 4.29 -3.99 -16.19
N ALA A 125 4.79 -2.75 -16.29
CA ALA A 125 5.98 -2.30 -15.57
C ALA A 125 5.63 -1.91 -14.12
N ILE A 126 5.58 -2.90 -13.23
CA ILE A 126 5.13 -2.75 -11.84
C ILE A 126 6.04 -1.84 -11.01
N ASP A 127 7.35 -1.88 -11.25
CA ASP A 127 8.33 -0.97 -10.64
C ASP A 127 7.95 0.50 -10.86
N LYS A 128 7.55 0.83 -12.09
CA LYS A 128 7.10 2.18 -12.45
C LYS A 128 5.74 2.51 -11.81
N LEU A 129 4.83 1.54 -11.75
CA LEU A 129 3.53 1.74 -11.09
C LEU A 129 3.70 1.97 -9.59
N LEU A 130 4.54 1.20 -8.89
CA LEU A 130 4.83 1.40 -7.47
C LEU A 130 5.49 2.75 -7.20
N THR A 131 6.45 3.15 -8.04
CA THR A 131 7.07 4.48 -7.92
C THR A 131 6.03 5.59 -8.11
N THR A 132 5.08 5.40 -9.01
CA THR A 132 4.01 6.38 -9.27
C THR A 132 3.02 6.41 -8.11
N ALA A 133 2.59 5.25 -7.61
CA ALA A 133 1.70 5.13 -6.46
C ALA A 133 2.32 5.77 -5.20
N ALA A 134 3.61 5.54 -4.95
CA ALA A 134 4.32 6.16 -3.83
C ALA A 134 4.32 7.69 -3.92
N LYS A 135 4.49 8.26 -5.13
CA LYS A 135 4.43 9.72 -5.34
C LYS A 135 3.03 10.29 -5.11
N LEU A 136 1.99 9.59 -5.59
CA LEU A 136 0.60 9.99 -5.36
C LEU A 136 0.26 9.95 -3.87
N ALA A 137 0.62 8.87 -3.19
CA ALA A 137 0.44 8.71 -1.75
C ALA A 137 1.18 9.80 -0.93
N GLN A 138 2.40 10.17 -1.34
CA GLN A 138 3.15 11.28 -0.71
C GLN A 138 2.50 12.65 -0.94
N ARG A 139 1.78 12.84 -2.05
CA ARG A 139 1.01 14.06 -2.34
C ARG A 139 -0.28 14.15 -1.53
N GLY A 140 -0.71 13.04 -0.93
CA GLY A 140 -1.96 12.97 -0.16
C GLY A 140 -3.12 12.31 -0.92
N ASP A 141 -2.88 11.76 -2.11
CA ASP A 141 -3.88 10.98 -2.82
C ASP A 141 -4.04 9.60 -2.19
N TYR A 142 -5.19 8.94 -2.41
CA TYR A 142 -5.43 7.55 -2.00
C TYR A 142 -5.31 6.62 -3.22
N PRO A 143 -4.10 6.17 -3.59
CA PRO A 143 -3.92 5.30 -4.74
C PRO A 143 -4.44 3.89 -4.47
N LEU A 144 -4.81 3.23 -5.55
CA LEU A 144 -5.23 1.84 -5.58
C LEU A 144 -4.52 1.14 -6.73
N ILE A 145 -3.90 0.00 -6.45
CA ILE A 145 -3.30 -0.89 -7.43
C ILE A 145 -4.19 -2.12 -7.57
N ALA A 146 -4.69 -2.38 -8.76
CA ALA A 146 -5.53 -3.55 -9.06
C ALA A 146 -4.91 -4.43 -10.14
N PHE A 147 -4.85 -5.73 -9.87
CA PHE A 147 -4.40 -6.72 -10.85
C PHE A 147 -5.57 -7.19 -11.72
N THR A 148 -5.38 -7.17 -13.04
CA THR A 148 -6.25 -7.82 -14.01
C THR A 148 -5.60 -9.11 -14.51
N ALA A 149 -6.27 -9.84 -15.42
CA ALA A 149 -5.73 -11.07 -16.01
C ALA A 149 -4.42 -10.85 -16.80
N SER A 150 -4.17 -9.66 -17.34
CA SER A 150 -3.06 -9.40 -18.28
C SER A 150 -2.25 -8.14 -17.98
N THR A 151 -2.65 -7.34 -16.99
CA THR A 151 -2.01 -6.06 -16.67
C THR A 151 -2.29 -5.63 -15.23
N CYS A 152 -1.70 -4.51 -14.84
CA CYS A 152 -1.95 -3.85 -13.57
C CYS A 152 -2.49 -2.43 -13.81
N LEU A 153 -3.47 -2.04 -13.01
CA LEU A 153 -4.10 -0.73 -13.00
C LEU A 153 -3.63 0.03 -11.76
N LEU A 154 -3.24 1.29 -11.94
CA LEU A 154 -3.09 2.27 -10.89
C LEU A 154 -4.25 3.26 -11.03
N ALA A 155 -5.06 3.34 -9.98
CA ALA A 155 -6.22 4.19 -9.89
C ALA A 155 -6.10 5.14 -8.67
N ILE A 156 -6.87 6.22 -8.67
CA ILE A 156 -6.90 7.23 -7.60
C ILE A 156 -8.33 7.39 -7.12
N LEU A 157 -8.55 7.48 -5.81
CA LEU A 157 -9.87 7.74 -5.24
C LEU A 157 -10.41 9.08 -5.73
N GLU A 158 -11.64 9.08 -6.23
CA GLU A 158 -12.35 10.29 -6.66
C GLU A 158 -13.56 10.53 -5.73
N PRO A 159 -13.42 11.39 -4.70
CA PRO A 159 -14.52 11.70 -3.80
C PRO A 159 -15.71 12.30 -4.54
N GLY A 160 -16.90 11.74 -4.33
CA GLY A 160 -18.12 12.21 -4.99
C GLY A 160 -18.25 11.79 -6.46
N SER A 161 -17.43 10.84 -6.93
CA SER A 161 -17.65 10.23 -8.24
C SER A 161 -18.92 9.37 -8.26
N GLU A 162 -19.59 9.36 -9.41
CA GLU A 162 -20.81 8.57 -9.65
C GLU A 162 -20.61 7.61 -10.81
N VAL A 163 -21.24 6.45 -10.73
CA VAL A 163 -21.28 5.47 -11.82
C VAL A 163 -22.25 5.96 -12.91
N VAL A 164 -21.85 5.81 -14.17
CA VAL A 164 -22.66 6.15 -15.36
C VAL A 164 -23.09 4.91 -16.12
#